data_AF-A0A8J3BBN6-F1
#
_entry.id   AF-A0A8J3BBN6-F1
#
_cell.length_a   1.000
_cell.length_b   1.000
_cell.length_c   1.000
_cell.angle_alpha   90.00
_cell.angle_beta   90.00
_cell.angle_gamma   90.00
#
_symmetry.space_group_name_H-M   'P 1'
#
loop_
_entity.id
_entity.type
_entity.pdbx_description
1 polymer ?
#
loop_
_entity_poly.entity_id
_entity_poly.type
_entity_poly.pdbx_seq_one_letter_code
_entity_poly.pdbx_strand_id
1 'polypeptide(L)' 'MKLLWINPIATNVYDEPIRIYLESVKEPGTEINVVSFPPPGPTHLEYNCYEMWMMP' A
#
# COMPACT_ATOMS: atom_id res chain seq x y z
N MET A 1 -4.91 8.38 17.98
CA MET A 1 -5.40 7.28 17.10
C MET A 1 -4.18 6.56 16.54
N LYS A 2 -4.21 5.23 16.37
CA LYS A 2 -3.13 4.49 15.71
C LYS A 2 -3.66 3.80 14.46
N LEU A 3 -2.96 3.96 13.34
CA LEU A 3 -3.34 3.40 12.05
C LEU A 3 -2.18 2.58 11.49
N LEU A 4 -2.49 1.37 11.04
CA LEU A 4 -1.58 0.52 10.28
C LEU A 4 -2.06 0.48 8.84
N TRP A 5 -1.25 0.98 7.92
CA TRP A 5 -1.48 0.93 6.49
C TRP A 5 -0.63 -0.21 5.91
N ILE A 6 -1.28 -1.17 5.24
CA ILE A 6 -0.64 -2.39 4.74
C ILE A 6 -0.64 -2.37 3.22
N ASN A 7 0.56 -2.40 2.62
CA ASN A 7 0.75 -2.62 1.20
C ASN A 7 0.77 -4.13 0.91
N PRO A 8 -0.12 -4.67 0.06
CA PRO A 8 -0.18 -6.11 -0.19
C PRO A 8 0.85 -6.59 -1.23
N ILE A 9 2.04 -5.97 -1.26
CA ILE A 9 3.17 -6.37 -2.10
C ILE A 9 4.39 -6.68 -1.24
N ALA A 10 5.26 -7.55 -1.74
CA ALA A 10 6.44 -8.06 -1.05
C ALA A 10 7.67 -7.15 -1.25
N THR A 11 7.48 -5.83 -1.23
CA THR A 11 8.55 -4.85 -1.36
C THR A 11 8.23 -3.59 -0.58
N ASN A 12 9.19 -3.11 0.22
CA ASN A 12 9.06 -1.91 1.06
C ASN A 12 9.51 -0.62 0.35
N VAL A 13 9.86 -0.69 -0.94
CA VAL A 13 10.36 0.47 -1.71
C VAL A 13 9.37 1.64 -1.70
N TYR A 14 8.07 1.35 -1.54
CA TYR A 14 7.01 2.35 -1.50
C TYR A 14 6.61 2.79 -0.09
N ASP A 15 7.10 2.15 0.97
CA ASP A 15 6.65 2.41 2.34
C ASP A 15 6.94 3.86 2.74
N GLU A 16 8.14 4.35 2.47
CA GLU A 16 8.55 5.70 2.88
C GLU A 16 7.80 6.82 2.11
N PRO A 17 7.71 6.79 0.76
CA PRO A 17 6.88 7.75 0.02
C PRO A 17 5.42 7.78 0.49
N ILE A 18 4.83 6.62 0.77
CA ILE A 18 3.46 6.51 1.25
C ILE A 18 3.33 7.07 2.67
N ARG A 19 4.27 6.76 3.56
CA ARG A 19 4.31 7.29 4.92
C ARG A 19 4.40 8.81 4.91
N ILE A 20 5.29 9.40 4.10
CA ILE A 20 5.43 10.85 3.96
C ILE A 20 4.10 11.48 3.52
N TYR A 21 3.44 10.91 2.51
CA TYR A 21 2.15 11.41 2.05
C TYR A 21 1.08 11.33 3.16
N LEU A 22 0.93 10.18 3.81
CA LEU A 22 -0.05 9.97 4.87
C LEU A 22 0.19 10.89 6.09
N GLU A 23 1.46 11.09 6.47
CA GLU A 23 1.85 12.02 7.52
C GLU A 23 1.48 13.48 7.21
N SER A 24 1.44 13.87 5.93
CA SER A 24 1.07 15.23 5.52
C SER A 24 -0.43 15.54 5.62
N VAL A 25 -1.28 14.50 5.64
CA VAL A 25 -2.75 14.65 5.63
C VAL A 25 -3.44 14.13 6.89
N LYS A 26 -2.68 13.55 7.84
CA LYS A 26 -3.26 12.96 9.05
C LYS A 26 -3.80 14.02 10.02
N GLU A 27 -4.83 13.64 10.78
CA GLU A 27 -5.29 14.42 11.92
C GLU A 27 -4.23 14.49 13.04
N PRO A 28 -4.10 15.62 13.77
CA PRO A 28 -3.18 15.75 14.88
C PRO A 28 -3.33 14.63 15.92
N GLY A 29 -2.20 14.07 16.37
CA GLY A 29 -2.20 12.96 17.33
C GLY A 29 -2.54 11.59 16.72
N THR A 30 -2.59 11.48 15.39
CA THR A 30 -2.62 10.20 14.69
C THR A 30 -1.20 9.68 14.48
N GLU A 31 -0.97 8.41 14.82
CA GLU A 31 0.27 7.67 14.54
C GLU A 31 0.02 6.74 13.35
N ILE A 32 0.88 6.82 12.33
CA ILE A 32 0.75 6.02 11.10
C ILE A 32 1.97 5.10 10.98
N ASN A 33 1.70 3.80 10.86
CA ASN A 33 2.69 2.80 10.52
C ASN A 33 2.38 2.27 9.12
N VAL A 34 3.37 2.31 8.23
CA VAL A 34 3.28 1.81 6.86
C VAL A 34 4.14 0.56 6.78
N VAL A 35 3.56 -0.54 6.31
CA VAL A 35 4.27 -1.82 6.15
C VAL A 35 3.89 -2.48 4.84
N SER A 36 4.85 -3.21 4.27
CA SER A 36 4.64 -4.11 3.14
C SER A 36 4.81 -5.57 3.59
N PHE A 37 4.34 -6.52 2.77
CA PHE A 37 4.54 -7.94 3.08
C PHE A 37 6.04 -8.32 3.01
N PRO A 38 6.48 -9.27 3.85
CA PRO A 38 7.82 -9.81 3.71
C PRO A 38 7.94 -10.65 2.43
N PRO A 39 9.12 -10.72 1.80
CA PRO A 39 9.38 -11.68 0.74
C PRO A 39 9.24 -13.14 1.21
N PRO A 40 8.88 -14.09 0.31
CA PRO A 40 8.52 -13.89 -1.10
C PRO A 40 7.06 -13.44 -1.29
N GLY A 41 6.73 -12.82 -2.42
CA GLY A 41 5.36 -12.46 -2.76
C GLY A 41 5.25 -11.56 -4.00
N PRO A 42 4.04 -11.04 -4.30
CA PRO A 42 3.82 -10.18 -5.47
C PRO A 42 4.58 -8.87 -5.33
N THR A 43 5.29 -8.43 -6.36
CA THR A 43 6.07 -7.17 -6.35
C THR A 43 5.28 -5.96 -6.86
N HIS A 44 4.11 -6.21 -7.45
CA HIS A 44 3.23 -5.20 -8.02
C HIS A 44 1.77 -5.67 -7.94
N LEU A 45 0.85 -4.73 -8.14
CA LEU A 45 -0.59 -5.00 -8.21
C LEU A 45 -1.10 -4.62 -9.61
N GLU A 46 -1.93 -5.47 -10.19
CA GLU A 46 -2.60 -5.22 -11.47
C GLU A 46 -4.11 -5.20 -11.23
N TYR A 47 -4.79 -4.25 -11.88
CA TYR A 47 -6.24 -4.12 -11.80
C TYR A 47 -6.88 -4.70 -13.06
N ASN A 48 -7.34 -5.94 -12.97
CA ASN A 48 -7.74 -6.74 -14.14
C ASN A 48 -9.25 -6.68 -14.45
N CYS A 49 -10.00 -5.74 -13.86
CA CYS A 49 -11.46 -5.74 -14.01
C CYS A 49 -11.90 -5.55 -15.48
N TYR A 50 -11.15 -4.74 -16.25
CA TYR A 50 -11.44 -4.46 -17.65
C TYR A 50 -10.89 -5.52 -18.60
N GLU A 51 -9.88 -6.29 -18.17
CA GLU A 51 -9.38 -7.42 -18.96
C GLU A 51 -10.42 -8.55 -19.01
N MET A 52 -11.15 -8.79 -17.91
CA MET A 52 -12.22 -9.80 -17.87
C MET A 52 -13.43 -9.48 -18.76
N TRP A 53 -13.64 -8.23 -19.16
CA TRP A 53 -14.77 -7.86 -20.03
C TRP A 53 -14.48 -8.07 -21.53
N MET A 54 -13.20 -8.27 -21.88
CA MET A 54 -12.76 -8.44 -23.27
C MET A 54 -12.23 -9.84 -23.58
N MET A 55 -12.29 -10.77 -22.61
CA MET A 55 -12.01 -12.18 -22.85
C MET A 55 -13.20 -12.86 -23.55
N PRO A 56 -12.97 -13.62 -24.64
CA PRO A 56 -14.03 -14.26 -25.42
C PRO A 56 -14.80 -15.36 -24.67
#